data_AF-A0A3B4B632-F1
#
_entry.id   AF-A0A3B4B632-F1
#
_cell.length_a   1.000
_cell.length_b   1.000
_cell.length_c   1.000
_cell.angle_alpha   90.00
_cell.angle_beta   90.00
_cell.angle_gamma   90.00
#
_symmetry.space_group_name_H-M   'P 1'
#
loop_
_entity.id
_entity.type
_entity.pdbx_description
1 polymer ?
#
loop_
_entity_poly.entity_id
_entity_poly.type
_entity_poly.pdbx_seq_one_letter_code
_entity_poly.pdbx_strand_id
1 'polypeptide(L)'
;GSDSETELKTTKRKKSSTHGIQTVVDEWLDTYKQSREAGLLVLINFIVQACGCKVVTEDMFSSMQNAEIISTLTKEFSEQDSVNYPLSTPGPHLKRFKASLCEFAKVLVRSCRNSLVYDEYLFPSLLALLTGLSDSQVRAFRHTSTLLMKLMTGLVEVAALLSVQIQTIQRRYDIENNKAAFEKVPQRLEELQGTLSQEELSSLMNATFRGVFVHRYRDKLPEIRVACIEELGKWLKTDPEDFLNDGCLKYLGWTLHDKQSPVRLQCVRALQGLYQEKEFIGRLELFTSRFKERILSMVLDKEPDVALEVVSLLLLIQSTEEGLTEDEHGHIYPLVYASHRGLACAAGNFL
;
A
#
# COMPACT_ATOMS: atom_id res chain seq x y z
N GLY A 1 12.19 32.94 -1.41
CA GLY A 1 11.34 33.59 -0.38
C GLY A 1 9.96 32.96 -0.30
N SER A 2 9.29 32.73 -1.44
CA SER A 2 7.94 32.16 -1.51
C SER A 2 7.86 30.65 -1.26
N ASP A 3 8.82 29.85 -1.73
CA ASP A 3 8.74 28.39 -1.62
C ASP A 3 8.92 27.89 -0.17
N SER A 4 9.82 28.52 0.59
CA SER A 4 10.08 28.19 2.00
C SER A 4 8.89 28.49 2.93
N GLU A 5 8.12 29.55 2.68
CA GLU A 5 6.91 29.84 3.45
C GLU A 5 5.76 28.87 3.13
N THR A 6 5.70 28.41 1.88
CA THR A 6 4.66 27.50 1.41
C THR A 6 4.90 26.10 1.97
N GLU A 7 6.14 25.61 1.96
CA GLU A 7 6.53 24.35 2.61
C GLU A 7 6.28 24.36 4.11
N LEU A 8 6.59 25.46 4.81
CA LEU A 8 6.39 25.56 6.25
C LEU A 8 4.90 25.55 6.65
N LYS A 9 4.04 26.25 5.88
CA LYS A 9 2.58 26.23 6.07
C LYS A 9 1.99 24.85 5.78
N THR A 10 2.48 24.17 4.74
CA THR A 10 2.03 22.82 4.36
C THR A 10 2.43 21.79 5.42
N THR A 11 3.63 21.91 5.97
CA THR A 11 4.15 21.05 7.04
C THR A 11 3.41 21.27 8.36
N LYS A 12 3.12 22.53 8.74
CA LYS A 12 2.30 22.82 9.93
C LYS A 12 0.87 22.28 9.80
N ARG A 13 0.26 22.40 8.61
CA ARG A 13 -1.09 21.88 8.34
C ARG A 13 -1.14 20.35 8.37
N LYS A 14 -0.13 19.67 7.78
CA LYS A 14 0.03 18.20 7.89
C LYS A 14 0.24 17.75 9.33
N LYS A 15 1.11 18.42 10.08
CA LYS A 15 1.33 18.12 11.51
C LYS A 15 0.04 18.28 12.32
N SER A 16 -0.69 19.38 12.12
CA SER A 16 -1.98 19.61 12.81
C SER A 16 -3.04 18.56 12.45
N SER A 17 -3.12 18.12 11.19
CA SER A 17 -4.05 17.05 10.81
C SER A 17 -3.66 15.69 11.38
N THR A 18 -2.37 15.36 11.43
CA THR A 18 -1.90 14.10 12.04
C THR A 18 -2.14 14.08 13.55
N HIS A 19 -1.95 15.20 14.27
CA HIS A 19 -2.26 15.27 15.70
C HIS A 19 -3.76 15.05 15.97
N GLY A 20 -4.64 15.65 15.17
CA GLY A 20 -6.09 15.42 15.30
C GLY A 20 -6.49 13.97 15.06
N ILE A 21 -5.89 13.30 14.07
CA ILE A 21 -6.14 11.88 13.78
C ILE A 21 -5.62 10.99 14.92
N GLN A 22 -4.44 11.29 15.48
CA GLN A 22 -3.90 10.55 16.63
C GLN A 22 -4.86 10.61 17.82
N THR A 23 -5.37 11.79 18.18
CA THR A 23 -6.33 11.95 19.26
C THR A 23 -7.59 11.11 19.04
N VAL A 24 -8.14 11.12 17.83
CA VAL A 24 -9.34 10.31 17.49
C VAL A 24 -9.06 8.81 17.62
N VAL A 25 -7.88 8.35 17.20
CA VAL A 25 -7.50 6.93 17.33
C VAL A 25 -7.30 6.57 18.81
N ASP A 26 -6.70 7.44 19.61
CA ASP A 26 -6.49 7.20 21.03
C ASP A 26 -7.82 7.13 21.82
N GLU A 27 -8.75 8.05 21.53
CA GLU A 27 -10.12 8.03 22.10
C GLU A 27 -10.89 6.76 21.69
N TRP A 28 -10.76 6.35 20.41
CA TRP A 28 -11.35 5.10 19.93
C TRP A 28 -10.74 3.87 20.63
N LEU A 29 -9.42 3.85 20.84
CA LEU A 29 -8.74 2.77 21.54
C LEU A 29 -9.24 2.61 22.98
N ASP A 30 -9.53 3.71 23.66
CA ASP A 30 -10.09 3.64 25.02
C ASP A 30 -11.52 3.08 25.02
N THR A 31 -12.30 3.36 23.98
CA THR A 31 -13.61 2.72 23.77
C THR A 31 -13.47 1.22 23.49
N TYR A 32 -12.52 0.84 22.61
CA TYR A 32 -12.26 -0.56 22.27
C TYR A 32 -11.78 -1.38 23.48
N LYS A 33 -10.96 -0.79 24.36
CA LYS A 33 -10.53 -1.43 25.61
C LYS A 33 -11.69 -1.66 26.59
N GLN A 34 -12.72 -0.81 26.58
CA GLN A 34 -13.91 -0.99 27.42
C GLN A 34 -14.84 -2.06 26.85
N SER A 35 -15.06 -2.07 25.53
CA SER A 35 -15.81 -3.10 24.83
C SER A 35 -15.26 -3.29 23.42
N ARG A 36 -14.70 -4.48 23.16
CA ARG A 36 -14.14 -4.83 21.85
C ARG A 36 -15.19 -4.76 20.74
N GLU A 37 -16.39 -5.25 21.02
CA GLU A 37 -17.52 -5.26 20.09
C GLU A 37 -17.97 -3.83 19.75
N ALA A 38 -18.16 -2.98 20.77
CA ALA A 38 -18.57 -1.59 20.55
C ALA A 38 -17.50 -0.80 19.79
N GLY A 39 -16.22 -0.96 20.16
CA GLY A 39 -15.11 -0.32 19.47
C GLY A 39 -15.00 -0.76 18.00
N LEU A 40 -15.15 -2.07 17.73
CA LEU A 40 -15.14 -2.59 16.36
C LEU A 40 -16.34 -2.07 15.56
N LEU A 41 -17.54 -2.01 16.14
CA LEU A 41 -18.72 -1.47 15.46
C LEU A 41 -18.54 0.02 15.09
N VAL A 42 -17.93 0.83 15.96
CA VAL A 42 -17.59 2.22 15.63
C VAL A 42 -16.67 2.30 14.40
N LEU A 43 -15.66 1.43 14.34
CA LEU A 43 -14.73 1.38 13.22
C LEU A 43 -15.39 0.92 11.91
N ILE A 44 -16.25 -0.10 12.01
CA ILE A 44 -17.06 -0.57 10.87
C ILE A 44 -17.95 0.55 10.36
N ASN A 45 -18.64 1.26 11.26
CA ASN A 45 -19.50 2.38 10.91
C ASN A 45 -18.73 3.53 10.26
N PHE A 46 -17.53 3.84 10.74
CA PHE A 46 -16.66 4.81 10.08
C PHE A 46 -16.36 4.42 8.61
N ILE A 47 -16.06 3.15 8.35
CA ILE A 47 -15.77 2.65 6.98
C ILE A 47 -17.02 2.69 6.11
N VAL A 48 -18.16 2.21 6.63
CA VAL A 48 -19.42 2.19 5.90
C VAL A 48 -19.91 3.60 5.58
N GLN A 49 -19.74 4.55 6.50
CA GLN A 49 -20.02 5.97 6.23
C GLN A 49 -19.04 6.57 5.22
N ALA A 50 -17.76 6.18 5.24
CA ALA A 50 -16.79 6.58 4.21
C ALA A 50 -17.15 6.06 2.81
N CYS A 51 -17.88 4.94 2.74
CA CYS A 51 -18.52 4.44 1.51
C CYS A 51 -19.77 5.25 1.10
N GLY A 52 -20.29 6.13 1.95
CA GLY A 52 -21.54 6.86 1.72
C GLY A 52 -22.80 6.12 2.17
N CYS A 53 -22.68 5.06 2.96
CA CYS A 53 -23.82 4.32 3.51
C CYS A 53 -24.26 4.84 4.88
N LYS A 54 -25.45 4.39 5.29
CA LYS A 54 -25.95 4.53 6.67
C LYS A 54 -25.21 3.58 7.62
N VAL A 55 -25.50 3.71 8.91
CA VAL A 55 -24.86 2.94 9.97
C VAL A 55 -25.33 1.48 10.03
N VAL A 56 -24.40 0.58 10.31
CA VAL A 56 -24.65 -0.79 10.78
C VAL A 56 -25.09 -0.71 12.24
N THR A 57 -26.24 -1.30 12.57
CA THR A 57 -26.78 -1.34 13.94
C THR A 57 -26.12 -2.43 14.77
N GLU A 58 -26.24 -2.35 16.09
CA GLU A 58 -25.77 -3.40 17.02
C GLU A 58 -26.43 -4.75 16.73
N ASP A 59 -27.73 -4.75 16.40
CA ASP A 59 -28.46 -5.96 16.01
C ASP A 59 -27.89 -6.58 14.74
N MET A 60 -27.60 -5.79 13.71
CA MET A 60 -26.98 -6.30 12.49
C MET A 60 -25.60 -6.88 12.79
N PHE A 61 -24.79 -6.16 13.57
CA PHE A 61 -23.44 -6.59 13.91
C PHE A 61 -23.38 -7.88 14.73
N SER A 62 -24.35 -8.07 15.64
CA SER A 62 -24.40 -9.27 16.51
C SER A 62 -25.08 -10.47 15.86
N SER A 63 -26.02 -10.27 14.92
CA SER A 63 -26.85 -11.34 14.36
C SER A 63 -26.56 -11.73 12.91
N MET A 64 -25.82 -10.90 12.17
CA MET A 64 -25.58 -11.11 10.73
C MET A 64 -24.11 -11.39 10.42
N GLN A 65 -23.88 -12.19 9.38
CA GLN A 65 -22.56 -12.36 8.79
C GLN A 65 -22.20 -11.16 7.91
N ASN A 66 -20.90 -10.92 7.67
CA ASN A 66 -20.43 -9.82 6.83
C ASN A 66 -21.11 -9.79 5.45
N ALA A 67 -21.36 -10.95 4.83
CA ALA A 67 -22.04 -11.04 3.54
C ALA A 67 -23.49 -10.49 3.60
N GLU A 68 -24.21 -10.76 4.68
CA GLU A 68 -25.59 -10.32 4.89
C GLU A 68 -25.63 -8.82 5.21
N ILE A 69 -24.69 -8.33 6.02
CA ILE A 69 -24.50 -6.90 6.29
C ILE A 69 -24.23 -6.16 4.97
N ILE A 70 -23.27 -6.64 4.16
CA ILE A 70 -22.92 -6.01 2.88
C ILE A 70 -24.09 -6.05 1.90
N SER A 71 -24.84 -7.14 1.87
CA SER A 71 -26.06 -7.26 1.04
C SER A 71 -27.10 -6.21 1.43
N THR A 72 -27.32 -6.04 2.75
CA THR A 72 -28.24 -5.02 3.29
C THR A 72 -27.77 -3.61 2.93
N LEU A 73 -26.49 -3.30 3.16
CA LEU A 73 -25.89 -2.01 2.79
C LEU A 73 -25.96 -1.75 1.28
N THR A 74 -25.81 -2.78 0.46
CA THR A 74 -25.92 -2.69 -1.01
C THR A 74 -27.34 -2.30 -1.42
N LYS A 75 -28.36 -2.94 -0.80
CA LYS A 75 -29.76 -2.62 -1.04
C LYS A 75 -30.06 -1.17 -0.64
N GLU A 76 -29.66 -0.77 0.56
CA GLU A 76 -29.86 0.61 1.02
C GLU A 76 -29.15 1.65 0.15
N PHE A 77 -27.95 1.34 -0.32
CA PHE A 77 -27.22 2.23 -1.23
C PHE A 77 -27.93 2.36 -2.58
N SER A 78 -28.52 1.28 -3.09
CA SER A 78 -29.25 1.29 -4.36
C SER A 78 -30.58 2.06 -4.30
N GLU A 79 -31.19 2.15 -3.12
CA GLU A 79 -32.41 2.92 -2.87
C GLU A 79 -32.13 4.43 -2.69
N GLN A 80 -30.86 4.83 -2.56
CA GLN A 80 -30.47 6.24 -2.53
C GLN A 80 -30.36 6.79 -3.96
N ASP A 81 -31.04 7.89 -4.25
CA ASP A 81 -31.01 8.56 -5.57
C ASP A 81 -29.62 9.17 -5.92
N SER A 82 -28.67 9.15 -4.98
CA SER A 82 -27.34 9.72 -5.16
C SER A 82 -26.30 8.65 -5.53
N VAL A 83 -25.73 8.76 -6.73
CA VAL A 83 -24.56 7.98 -7.16
C VAL A 83 -23.26 8.50 -6.51
N ASN A 84 -23.31 9.64 -5.82
CA ASN A 84 -22.14 10.26 -5.20
C ASN A 84 -21.82 9.63 -3.85
N TYR A 85 -20.54 9.28 -3.68
CA TYR A 85 -19.95 8.85 -2.42
C TYR A 85 -18.74 9.73 -2.07
N PRO A 86 -18.25 9.75 -0.82
CA PRO A 86 -17.20 10.68 -0.38
C PRO A 86 -15.93 10.71 -1.24
N LEU A 87 -15.61 9.58 -1.88
CA LEU A 87 -14.44 9.44 -2.77
C LEU A 87 -14.72 9.69 -4.27
N SER A 88 -15.93 10.08 -4.67
CA SER A 88 -16.29 10.31 -6.09
C SER A 88 -16.40 11.77 -6.50
N THR A 89 -16.57 12.69 -5.56
CA THR A 89 -16.89 14.11 -5.87
C THR A 89 -15.60 14.91 -6.07
N PRO A 90 -15.26 15.39 -7.30
CA PRO A 90 -14.01 16.10 -7.53
C PRO A 90 -13.90 17.40 -6.73
N GLY A 91 -12.71 17.68 -6.19
CA GLY A 91 -12.43 18.97 -5.55
C GLY A 91 -11.42 18.91 -4.40
N PRO A 92 -11.10 20.07 -3.77
CA PRO A 92 -10.16 20.14 -2.65
C PRO A 92 -10.62 19.36 -1.41
N HIS A 93 -11.94 19.17 -1.24
CA HIS A 93 -12.51 18.37 -0.15
C HIS A 93 -12.18 16.88 -0.31
N LEU A 94 -12.35 16.32 -1.52
CA LEU A 94 -11.98 14.94 -1.84
C LEU A 94 -10.50 14.66 -1.56
N LYS A 95 -9.60 15.54 -2.04
CA LYS A 95 -8.16 15.35 -1.83
C LYS A 95 -7.81 15.29 -0.34
N ARG A 96 -8.42 16.16 0.47
CA ARG A 96 -8.24 16.18 1.93
C ARG A 96 -8.83 14.93 2.58
N PHE A 97 -10.06 14.56 2.24
CA PHE A 97 -10.72 13.38 2.80
C PHE A 97 -9.94 12.09 2.47
N LYS A 98 -9.54 11.92 1.20
CA LYS A 98 -8.67 10.81 0.78
C LYS A 98 -7.40 10.76 1.62
N ALA A 99 -6.70 11.89 1.77
CA ALA A 99 -5.49 11.96 2.57
C ALA A 99 -5.73 11.63 4.05
N SER A 100 -6.81 12.13 4.65
CA SER A 100 -7.19 11.84 6.04
C SER A 100 -7.54 10.38 6.25
N LEU A 101 -8.31 9.75 5.35
CA LEU A 101 -8.64 8.32 5.43
C LEU A 101 -7.38 7.45 5.33
N CYS A 102 -6.46 7.84 4.45
CA CYS A 102 -5.19 7.17 4.27
C CYS A 102 -4.28 7.29 5.50
N GLU A 103 -4.24 8.47 6.12
CA GLU A 103 -3.47 8.72 7.34
C GLU A 103 -4.08 8.01 8.54
N PHE A 104 -5.41 8.00 8.66
CA PHE A 104 -6.13 7.25 9.70
C PHE A 104 -5.75 5.77 9.70
N ALA A 105 -5.75 5.11 8.53
CA ALA A 105 -5.35 3.70 8.42
C ALA A 105 -3.92 3.46 8.95
N LYS A 106 -2.98 4.36 8.63
CA LYS A 106 -1.60 4.26 9.12
C LYS A 106 -1.50 4.47 10.63
N VAL A 107 -2.17 5.51 11.15
CA VAL A 107 -2.16 5.82 12.58
C VAL A 107 -2.80 4.69 13.38
N LEU A 108 -3.91 4.11 12.89
CA LEU A 108 -4.57 2.97 13.53
C LEU A 108 -3.62 1.78 13.72
N VAL A 109 -2.96 1.32 12.65
CA VAL A 109 -2.01 0.20 12.75
C VAL A 109 -0.84 0.56 13.66
N ARG A 110 -0.30 1.77 13.52
CA ARG A 110 0.82 2.23 14.34
C ARG A 110 0.49 2.28 15.84
N SER A 111 -0.71 2.71 16.20
CA SER A 111 -1.15 2.73 17.61
C SER A 111 -1.40 1.31 18.15
N CYS A 112 -1.76 0.37 17.29
CA CYS A 112 -2.02 -1.03 17.66
C CYS A 112 -0.79 -1.96 17.62
N ARG A 113 0.34 -1.53 17.04
CA ARG A 113 1.49 -2.38 16.68
C ARG A 113 2.14 -3.19 17.80
N ASN A 114 1.95 -2.79 19.06
CA ASN A 114 2.55 -3.44 20.22
C ASN A 114 1.61 -4.43 20.92
N SER A 115 0.34 -4.53 20.50
CA SER A 115 -0.64 -5.39 21.17
C SER A 115 -1.76 -5.84 20.24
N LEU A 116 -2.63 -4.91 19.83
CA LEU A 116 -3.89 -5.25 19.16
C LEU A 116 -3.74 -5.80 17.73
N VAL A 117 -2.55 -5.69 17.13
CA VAL A 117 -2.28 -6.37 15.85
C VAL A 117 -2.26 -7.89 16.01
N TYR A 118 -1.97 -8.38 17.22
CA TYR A 118 -1.82 -9.79 17.59
C TYR A 118 -3.02 -10.34 18.40
N ASP A 119 -4.12 -9.58 18.53
CA ASP A 119 -5.25 -9.95 19.39
C ASP A 119 -6.25 -10.95 18.78
N GLU A 120 -5.93 -11.46 17.58
CA GLU A 120 -6.75 -12.36 16.75
C GLU A 120 -8.21 -11.91 16.52
N TYR A 121 -8.56 -10.67 16.83
CA TYR A 121 -9.94 -10.19 16.78
C TYR A 121 -10.10 -8.92 15.94
N LEU A 122 -9.38 -7.85 16.26
CA LEU A 122 -9.57 -6.54 15.63
C LEU A 122 -9.28 -6.57 14.13
N PHE A 123 -8.03 -6.87 13.76
CA PHE A 123 -7.61 -6.85 12.37
C PHE A 123 -8.22 -7.98 11.54
N PRO A 124 -8.34 -9.23 12.03
CA PRO A 124 -9.05 -10.28 11.30
C PRO A 124 -10.49 -9.88 10.95
N SER A 125 -11.25 -9.34 11.91
CA SER A 125 -12.65 -8.92 11.68
C SER A 125 -12.75 -7.75 10.71
N LEU A 126 -11.87 -6.75 10.88
CA LEU A 126 -11.81 -5.58 10.01
C LEU A 126 -11.45 -5.94 8.57
N LEU A 127 -10.43 -6.78 8.39
CA LEU A 127 -9.96 -7.22 7.08
C LEU A 127 -10.98 -8.14 6.40
N ALA A 128 -11.72 -8.96 7.15
CA ALA A 128 -12.81 -9.75 6.61
C ALA A 128 -13.92 -8.87 6.02
N LEU A 129 -14.33 -7.81 6.73
CA LEU A 129 -15.31 -6.85 6.22
C LEU A 129 -14.78 -6.11 4.97
N LEU A 130 -13.54 -5.60 5.03
CA LEU A 130 -12.92 -4.90 3.92
C LEU A 130 -12.80 -5.78 2.67
N THR A 131 -12.48 -7.06 2.86
CA THR A 131 -12.43 -8.05 1.78
C THR A 131 -13.80 -8.19 1.13
N GLY A 132 -14.86 -8.39 1.92
CA GLY A 132 -16.23 -8.47 1.40
C GLY A 132 -16.66 -7.19 0.67
N LEU A 133 -16.38 -6.01 1.23
CA LEU A 133 -16.68 -4.72 0.57
C LEU A 133 -15.91 -4.56 -0.75
N SER A 134 -14.67 -5.05 -0.82
CA SER A 134 -13.83 -4.98 -2.03
C SER A 134 -14.33 -5.87 -3.17
N ASP A 135 -15.11 -6.90 -2.86
CA ASP A 135 -15.70 -7.81 -3.85
C ASP A 135 -17.10 -7.38 -4.33
N SER A 136 -17.70 -6.37 -3.68
CA SER A 136 -19.02 -5.87 -4.04
C SER A 136 -19.10 -5.29 -5.46
N GLN A 137 -20.28 -5.36 -6.10
CA GLN A 137 -20.54 -4.67 -7.36
C GLN A 137 -20.73 -3.15 -7.19
N VAL A 138 -20.91 -2.66 -5.96
CA VAL A 138 -21.01 -1.23 -5.65
C VAL A 138 -19.65 -0.56 -5.73
N ARG A 139 -19.50 0.40 -6.65
CA ARG A 139 -18.25 1.15 -6.86
C ARG A 139 -17.76 1.83 -5.58
N ALA A 140 -18.66 2.40 -4.78
CA ALA A 140 -18.32 3.08 -3.54
C ALA A 140 -17.62 2.15 -2.54
N PHE A 141 -18.11 0.92 -2.42
CA PHE A 141 -17.57 -0.09 -1.50
C PHE A 141 -16.19 -0.50 -1.96
N ARG A 142 -16.05 -0.90 -3.24
CA ARG A 142 -14.76 -1.32 -3.79
C ARG A 142 -13.69 -0.24 -3.68
N HIS A 143 -14.02 1.00 -4.04
CA HIS A 143 -13.04 2.08 -4.04
C HIS A 143 -12.57 2.39 -2.62
N THR A 144 -13.50 2.52 -1.67
CA THR A 144 -13.19 2.88 -0.28
C THR A 144 -12.44 1.77 0.44
N SER A 145 -12.90 0.52 0.32
CA SER A 145 -12.22 -0.62 0.97
C SER A 145 -10.83 -0.88 0.40
N THR A 146 -10.66 -0.74 -0.93
CA THR A 146 -9.33 -0.88 -1.55
C THR A 146 -8.39 0.24 -1.13
N LEU A 147 -8.88 1.47 -0.95
CA LEU A 147 -8.05 2.57 -0.44
C LEU A 147 -7.58 2.32 1.01
N LEU A 148 -8.41 1.65 1.81
CA LEU A 148 -8.07 1.20 3.15
C LEU A 148 -7.08 0.03 3.18
N MET A 149 -6.62 -0.49 2.04
CA MET A 149 -5.44 -1.36 1.99
C MET A 149 -4.17 -0.69 2.55
N LYS A 150 -4.18 0.62 2.85
CA LYS A 150 -3.10 1.22 3.65
C LYS A 150 -2.95 0.61 5.04
N LEU A 151 -3.97 -0.10 5.55
CA LEU A 151 -3.83 -0.98 6.72
C LEU A 151 -2.80 -2.07 6.46
N MET A 152 -2.85 -2.73 5.29
CA MET A 152 -1.85 -3.71 4.86
C MET A 152 -0.44 -3.12 4.89
N THR A 153 -0.27 -1.90 4.36
CA THR A 153 1.04 -1.23 4.39
C THR A 153 1.53 -1.00 5.81
N GLY A 154 0.65 -0.62 6.73
CA GLY A 154 0.99 -0.56 8.15
C GLY A 154 1.40 -1.92 8.72
N LEU A 155 0.70 -3.01 8.36
CA LEU A 155 1.05 -4.36 8.80
C LEU A 155 2.41 -4.80 8.28
N VAL A 156 2.73 -4.50 7.01
CA VAL A 156 4.05 -4.75 6.41
C VAL A 156 5.14 -3.97 7.15
N GLU A 157 4.89 -2.71 7.52
CA GLU A 157 5.83 -1.91 8.32
C GLU A 157 6.07 -2.52 9.72
N VAL A 158 5.03 -3.08 10.34
CA VAL A 158 5.14 -3.77 11.65
C VAL A 158 5.90 -5.09 11.49
N ALA A 159 5.62 -5.87 10.45
CA ALA A 159 6.31 -7.12 10.14
C ALA A 159 7.81 -6.88 9.92
N ALA A 160 8.17 -5.93 9.07
CA ALA A 160 9.57 -5.57 8.82
C ALA A 160 10.30 -5.14 10.12
N LEU A 161 9.64 -4.37 10.99
CA LEU A 161 10.21 -3.98 12.28
C LEU A 161 10.43 -5.20 13.19
N LEU A 162 9.45 -6.10 13.25
CA LEU A 162 9.51 -7.31 14.05
C LEU A 162 10.63 -8.25 13.56
N SER A 163 10.79 -8.43 12.25
CA SER A 163 11.86 -9.23 11.66
C SER A 163 13.25 -8.71 12.06
N VAL A 164 13.44 -7.39 12.08
CA VAL A 164 14.70 -6.76 12.55
C VAL A 164 14.93 -7.02 14.04
N GLN A 165 13.88 -6.99 14.86
CA GLN A 165 13.96 -7.29 16.29
C GLN A 165 14.35 -8.75 16.53
N ILE A 166 13.71 -9.70 15.85
CA ILE A 166 14.01 -11.13 15.92
C ILE A 166 15.47 -11.39 15.52
N GLN A 167 15.95 -10.84 14.40
CA GLN A 167 17.34 -10.98 13.98
C GLN A 167 18.32 -10.41 15.02
N THR A 168 17.95 -9.33 15.71
CA THR A 168 18.79 -8.74 16.77
C THR A 168 18.85 -9.65 18.00
N ILE A 169 17.72 -10.23 18.40
CA ILE A 169 17.64 -11.21 19.50
C ILE A 169 18.49 -12.43 19.17
N GLN A 170 18.35 -12.95 17.95
CA GLN A 170 19.09 -14.13 17.48
C GLN A 170 20.61 -13.90 17.47
N ARG A 171 21.08 -12.75 16.96
CA ARG A 171 22.52 -12.40 17.00
C ARG A 171 23.05 -12.27 18.44
N ARG A 172 22.25 -11.73 19.37
CA ARG A 172 22.62 -11.67 20.80
C ARG A 172 22.76 -13.06 21.39
N TYR A 173 21.80 -13.93 21.09
CA TYR A 173 21.83 -15.33 21.51
C TYR A 173 23.09 -16.06 21.01
N ASP A 174 23.48 -15.85 19.74
CA ASP A 174 24.67 -16.48 19.16
C ASP A 174 25.98 -16.00 19.82
N ILE A 175 26.07 -14.72 20.21
CA ILE A 175 27.23 -14.17 20.94
C ILE A 175 27.29 -14.71 22.37
N GLU A 176 26.12 -14.81 23.02
CA GLU A 176 26.01 -15.29 24.40
C GLU A 176 26.03 -16.82 24.53
N ASN A 177 26.35 -17.53 23.44
CA ASN A 177 26.29 -18.99 23.40
C ASN A 177 27.26 -19.68 24.38
N ASN A 178 28.24 -18.96 24.92
CA ASN A 178 29.16 -19.42 25.97
C ASN A 178 28.61 -19.33 27.41
N LYS A 179 27.40 -18.77 27.64
CA LYS A 179 26.79 -18.64 28.98
C LYS A 179 25.99 -19.89 29.41
N ALA A 180 25.68 -19.98 30.71
CA ALA A 180 24.94 -21.09 31.30
C ALA A 180 23.49 -21.18 30.76
N ALA A 181 22.96 -22.40 30.64
CA ALA A 181 21.67 -22.67 29.98
C ALA A 181 20.46 -21.94 30.60
N PHE A 182 20.47 -21.65 31.91
CA PHE A 182 19.37 -20.93 32.59
C PHE A 182 19.28 -19.45 32.16
N GLU A 183 20.40 -18.81 31.84
CA GLU A 183 20.44 -17.40 31.39
C GLU A 183 19.90 -17.22 29.97
N LYS A 184 19.71 -18.32 29.22
CA LYS A 184 19.24 -18.35 27.83
C LYS A 184 17.72 -18.48 27.67
N VAL A 185 17.01 -18.88 28.74
CA VAL A 185 15.56 -19.14 28.69
C VAL A 185 14.74 -17.90 28.32
N PRO A 186 15.00 -16.69 28.87
CA PRO A 186 14.23 -15.49 28.53
C PRO A 186 14.37 -15.08 27.05
N GLN A 187 15.59 -15.12 26.50
CA GLN A 187 15.85 -14.77 25.10
C GLN A 187 15.16 -15.73 24.14
N ARG A 188 15.18 -17.03 24.46
CA ARG A 188 14.50 -18.05 23.64
C ARG A 188 12.99 -17.91 23.69
N LEU A 189 12.43 -17.48 24.81
CA LEU A 189 11.00 -17.19 24.93
C LEU A 189 10.62 -15.94 24.12
N GLU A 190 11.46 -14.89 24.14
CA GLU A 190 11.28 -13.67 23.34
C GLU A 190 11.36 -13.97 21.83
N GLU A 191 12.31 -14.79 21.41
CA GLU A 191 12.42 -15.26 20.02
C GLU A 191 11.17 -16.04 19.58
N LEU A 192 10.71 -16.99 20.38
CA LEU A 192 9.50 -17.77 20.08
C LEU A 192 8.25 -16.88 19.98
N GLN A 193 8.09 -15.91 20.89
CA GLN A 193 6.99 -14.96 20.84
C GLN A 193 7.05 -14.07 19.59
N GLY A 194 8.26 -13.64 19.22
CA GLY A 194 8.49 -12.89 17.99
C GLY A 194 8.08 -13.70 16.75
N THR A 195 8.49 -14.97 16.67
CA THR A 195 8.14 -15.85 15.54
C THR A 195 6.63 -16.06 15.42
N LEU A 196 5.92 -16.30 16.53
CA LEU A 196 4.45 -16.41 16.52
C LEU A 196 3.79 -15.12 16.03
N SER A 197 4.25 -13.97 16.53
CA SER A 197 3.78 -12.65 16.11
C SER A 197 4.01 -12.41 14.61
N GLN A 198 5.13 -12.92 14.06
CA GLN A 198 5.45 -12.83 12.63
C GLN A 198 4.54 -13.73 11.79
N GLU A 199 4.20 -14.93 12.26
CA GLU A 199 3.25 -15.83 11.60
C GLU A 199 1.84 -15.23 11.54
N GLU A 200 1.37 -14.62 12.63
CA GLU A 200 0.08 -13.91 12.67
C GLU A 200 0.04 -12.75 11.67
N LEU A 201 1.07 -11.90 11.66
CA LEU A 201 1.21 -10.82 10.69
C LEU A 201 1.23 -11.34 9.25
N SER A 202 2.02 -12.38 8.98
CA SER A 202 2.09 -13.00 7.66
C SER A 202 0.73 -13.54 7.21
N SER A 203 -0.05 -14.13 8.12
CA SER A 203 -1.41 -14.59 7.84
C SER A 203 -2.34 -13.45 7.44
N LEU A 204 -2.37 -12.36 8.20
CA LEU A 204 -3.16 -11.17 7.89
C LEU A 204 -2.74 -10.55 6.55
N MET A 205 -1.43 -10.50 6.31
CA MET A 205 -0.86 -10.00 5.08
C MET A 205 -1.28 -10.85 3.87
N ASN A 206 -1.17 -12.17 3.98
CA ASN A 206 -1.54 -13.11 2.93
C ASN A 206 -3.03 -13.06 2.63
N ALA A 207 -3.87 -13.01 3.66
CA ALA A 207 -5.31 -12.89 3.53
C ALA A 207 -5.70 -11.62 2.76
N THR A 208 -5.09 -10.48 3.11
CA THR A 208 -5.35 -9.20 2.43
C THR A 208 -4.85 -9.22 0.99
N PHE A 209 -3.66 -9.76 0.75
CA PHE A 209 -3.09 -9.86 -0.58
C PHE A 209 -3.97 -10.72 -1.51
N ARG A 210 -4.36 -11.92 -1.05
CA ARG A 210 -5.20 -12.83 -1.83
C ARG A 210 -6.64 -12.36 -1.96
N GLY A 211 -7.24 -11.88 -0.88
CA GLY A 211 -8.65 -11.48 -0.82
C GLY A 211 -8.94 -10.16 -1.52
N VAL A 212 -8.00 -9.20 -1.48
CA VAL A 212 -8.21 -7.85 -2.03
C VAL A 212 -7.29 -7.59 -3.23
N PHE A 213 -5.98 -7.59 -3.03
CA PHE A 213 -5.03 -7.11 -4.03
C PHE A 213 -5.14 -7.87 -5.36
N VAL A 214 -5.13 -9.21 -5.34
CA VAL A 214 -5.19 -10.07 -6.55
C VAL A 214 -6.48 -9.86 -7.37
N HIS A 215 -7.54 -9.36 -6.75
CA HIS A 215 -8.80 -9.06 -7.43
C HIS A 215 -8.88 -7.60 -7.87
N ARG A 216 -8.31 -6.67 -7.10
CA ARG A 216 -8.47 -5.22 -7.32
C ARG A 216 -7.37 -4.57 -8.17
N TYR A 217 -6.17 -5.15 -8.28
CA TYR A 217 -5.14 -4.61 -9.19
C TYR A 217 -5.59 -4.57 -10.66
N ARG A 218 -6.60 -5.38 -10.99
CA ARG A 218 -7.25 -5.53 -12.30
C ARG A 218 -8.70 -5.06 -12.31
N ASP A 219 -9.09 -4.18 -11.37
CA ASP A 219 -10.44 -3.59 -11.33
C ASP A 219 -10.75 -2.84 -12.64
N LYS A 220 -12.03 -2.72 -12.98
CA LYS A 220 -12.49 -1.92 -14.12
C LYS A 220 -12.11 -0.44 -13.97
N LEU A 221 -12.07 0.08 -12.73
CA LEU A 221 -11.77 1.47 -12.43
C LEU A 221 -10.26 1.73 -12.33
N PRO A 222 -9.69 2.65 -13.13
CA PRO A 222 -8.26 2.93 -13.10
C PRO A 222 -7.79 3.48 -11.76
N GLU A 223 -8.58 4.29 -11.05
CA GLU A 223 -8.17 4.83 -9.75
C GLU A 223 -7.93 3.74 -8.68
N ILE A 224 -8.68 2.63 -8.76
CA ILE A 224 -8.49 1.47 -7.88
C ILE A 224 -7.20 0.74 -8.25
N ARG A 225 -6.97 0.52 -9.56
CA ARG A 225 -5.73 -0.11 -10.04
C ARG A 225 -4.49 0.70 -9.66
N VAL A 226 -4.54 2.03 -9.81
CA VAL A 226 -3.47 2.94 -9.34
C VAL A 226 -3.21 2.73 -7.85
N ALA A 227 -4.25 2.73 -7.01
CA ALA A 227 -4.09 2.55 -5.57
C ALA A 227 -3.43 1.19 -5.23
N CYS A 228 -3.83 0.11 -5.88
CA CYS A 228 -3.22 -1.20 -5.68
C CYS A 228 -1.72 -1.21 -6.03
N ILE A 229 -1.36 -0.61 -7.16
CA ILE A 229 0.03 -0.62 -7.65
C ILE A 229 0.92 0.33 -6.83
N GLU A 230 0.36 1.44 -6.34
CA GLU A 230 1.03 2.32 -5.38
C GLU A 230 1.37 1.57 -4.09
N GLU A 231 0.45 0.79 -3.54
CA GLU A 231 0.71 0.03 -2.30
C GLU A 231 1.64 -1.16 -2.55
N LEU A 232 1.49 -1.91 -3.66
CA LEU A 232 2.42 -2.99 -3.99
C LEU A 232 3.87 -2.50 -4.06
N GLY A 233 4.11 -1.34 -4.70
CA GLY A 233 5.46 -0.75 -4.77
C GLY A 233 6.04 -0.45 -3.38
N LYS A 234 5.20 -0.11 -2.40
CA LYS A 234 5.64 0.10 -1.01
C LYS A 234 5.96 -1.22 -0.33
N TRP A 235 5.12 -2.24 -0.47
CA TRP A 235 5.36 -3.54 0.16
C TRP A 235 6.66 -4.16 -0.33
N LEU A 236 6.90 -4.13 -1.64
CA LEU A 236 8.14 -4.59 -2.28
C LEU A 236 9.40 -3.91 -1.71
N LYS A 237 9.28 -2.65 -1.30
CA LYS A 237 10.39 -1.86 -0.76
C LYS A 237 10.55 -2.00 0.75
N THR A 238 9.44 -2.11 1.48
CA THR A 238 9.42 -2.15 2.95
C THR A 238 9.79 -3.53 3.50
N ASP A 239 9.33 -4.60 2.85
CA ASP A 239 9.61 -5.97 3.27
C ASP A 239 10.01 -6.83 2.05
N PRO A 240 11.24 -6.64 1.55
CA PRO A 240 11.70 -7.30 0.33
C PRO A 240 11.87 -8.82 0.50
N GLU A 241 12.01 -9.34 1.72
CA GLU A 241 12.11 -10.78 1.96
C GLU A 241 10.80 -11.50 1.60
N ASP A 242 9.66 -10.96 2.03
CA ASP A 242 8.35 -11.55 1.75
C ASP A 242 7.80 -11.13 0.37
N PHE A 243 8.08 -9.89 -0.07
CA PHE A 243 7.44 -9.33 -1.27
C PHE A 243 8.32 -9.28 -2.51
N LEU A 244 9.64 -9.03 -2.41
CA LEU A 244 10.50 -8.79 -3.58
C LEU A 244 10.91 -10.11 -4.26
N ASN A 245 9.93 -10.76 -4.88
CA ASN A 245 10.04 -12.01 -5.62
C ASN A 245 9.15 -12.00 -6.87
N ASP A 246 9.36 -12.96 -7.77
CA ASP A 246 8.59 -13.09 -9.03
C ASP A 246 7.08 -13.21 -8.82
N GLY A 247 6.67 -13.79 -7.68
CA GLY A 247 5.27 -13.94 -7.29
C GLY A 247 4.54 -12.60 -7.23
N CYS A 248 5.24 -11.54 -6.79
CA CYS A 248 4.72 -10.19 -6.69
C CYS A 248 5.15 -9.29 -7.87
N LEU A 249 6.39 -9.37 -8.32
CA LEU A 249 6.91 -8.53 -9.40
C LEU A 249 6.13 -8.70 -10.72
N LYS A 250 5.58 -9.89 -10.98
CA LYS A 250 4.74 -10.14 -12.17
C LYS A 250 3.56 -9.15 -12.27
N TYR A 251 3.02 -8.67 -11.16
CA TYR A 251 1.91 -7.73 -11.18
C TYR A 251 2.34 -6.36 -11.71
N LEU A 252 3.55 -5.88 -11.39
CA LEU A 252 4.11 -4.69 -12.02
C LEU A 252 4.33 -4.92 -13.52
N GLY A 253 4.91 -6.07 -13.89
CA GLY A 253 5.16 -6.43 -15.29
C GLY A 253 3.90 -6.46 -16.15
N TRP A 254 2.80 -7.02 -15.64
CA TRP A 254 1.50 -6.98 -16.31
C TRP A 254 0.92 -5.56 -16.38
N THR A 255 1.10 -4.78 -15.32
CA THR A 255 0.58 -3.40 -15.21
C THR A 255 1.25 -2.42 -16.18
N LEU A 256 2.49 -2.68 -16.62
CA LEU A 256 3.12 -1.94 -17.73
C LEU A 256 2.28 -1.94 -19.02
N HIS A 257 1.35 -2.88 -19.18
CA HIS A 257 0.48 -3.03 -20.34
C HIS A 257 -0.92 -2.42 -20.14
N ASP A 258 -1.17 -1.75 -19.01
CA ASP A 258 -2.47 -1.17 -18.72
C ASP A 258 -2.89 -0.15 -19.79
N LYS A 259 -4.18 -0.12 -20.10
CA LYS A 259 -4.72 0.78 -21.13
C LYS A 259 -4.74 2.23 -20.66
N GLN A 260 -4.83 2.47 -19.36
CA GLN A 260 -4.96 3.79 -18.76
C GLN A 260 -3.59 4.30 -18.33
N SER A 261 -3.22 5.49 -18.79
CA SER A 261 -1.92 6.09 -18.51
C SER A 261 -1.63 6.34 -17.04
N PRO A 262 -2.58 6.71 -16.15
CA PRO A 262 -2.27 6.88 -14.73
C PRO A 262 -1.79 5.59 -14.07
N VAL A 263 -2.27 4.44 -14.56
CA VAL A 263 -1.88 3.12 -14.05
C VAL A 263 -0.46 2.77 -14.49
N ARG A 264 -0.14 2.99 -15.77
CA ARG A 264 1.24 2.82 -16.28
C ARG A 264 2.22 3.75 -15.57
N LEU A 265 1.86 5.02 -15.40
CA LEU A 265 2.65 6.02 -14.67
C LEU A 265 2.98 5.54 -13.24
N GLN A 266 1.97 5.08 -12.50
CA GLN A 266 2.16 4.58 -11.14
C GLN A 266 3.06 3.34 -11.10
N CYS A 267 2.94 2.44 -12.08
CA CYS A 267 3.80 1.27 -12.20
C CYS A 267 5.26 1.65 -12.41
N VAL A 268 5.53 2.59 -13.32
CA VAL A 268 6.90 3.05 -13.62
C VAL A 268 7.52 3.70 -12.38
N ARG A 269 6.75 4.52 -11.64
CA ARG A 269 7.22 5.12 -10.37
C ARG A 269 7.50 4.09 -9.28
N ALA A 270 6.68 3.04 -9.19
CA ALA A 270 6.94 1.93 -8.28
C ALA A 270 8.27 1.25 -8.64
N LEU A 271 8.51 0.95 -9.92
CA LEU A 271 9.77 0.37 -10.40
C LEU A 271 10.97 1.29 -10.11
N GLN A 272 10.89 2.59 -10.41
CA GLN A 272 11.95 3.54 -10.08
C GLN A 272 12.35 3.47 -8.60
N GLY A 273 11.35 3.38 -7.70
CA GLY A 273 11.60 3.26 -6.27
C GLY A 273 12.34 1.98 -5.86
N LEU A 274 12.27 0.92 -6.66
CA LEU A 274 13.00 -0.34 -6.48
C LEU A 274 14.42 -0.27 -7.07
N TYR A 275 14.58 0.25 -8.30
CA TYR A 275 15.91 0.38 -8.92
C TYR A 275 16.81 1.43 -8.25
N GLN A 276 16.25 2.33 -7.44
CA GLN A 276 17.04 3.21 -6.57
C GLN A 276 17.78 2.46 -5.46
N GLU A 277 17.29 1.29 -5.05
CA GLU A 277 17.89 0.50 -3.97
C GLU A 277 18.88 -0.53 -4.54
N LYS A 278 20.17 -0.28 -4.33
CA LYS A 278 21.25 -1.12 -4.92
C LYS A 278 21.16 -2.58 -4.49
N GLU A 279 20.71 -2.84 -3.27
CA GLU A 279 20.56 -4.18 -2.70
C GLU A 279 19.46 -5.01 -3.42
N PHE A 280 18.55 -4.34 -4.14
CA PHE A 280 17.43 -4.99 -4.82
C PHE A 280 17.78 -5.44 -6.23
N ILE A 281 18.84 -4.90 -6.84
CA ILE A 281 19.15 -5.09 -8.27
C ILE A 281 19.26 -6.56 -8.65
N GLY A 282 19.95 -7.39 -7.86
CA GLY A 282 20.06 -8.83 -8.14
C GLY A 282 18.70 -9.57 -8.16
N ARG A 283 17.71 -9.10 -7.41
CA ARG A 283 16.34 -9.66 -7.44
C ARG A 283 15.50 -9.13 -8.61
N LEU A 284 15.95 -8.07 -9.27
CA LEU A 284 15.27 -7.43 -10.39
C LEU A 284 15.80 -7.88 -11.76
N GLU A 285 16.94 -8.57 -11.85
CA GLU A 285 17.54 -9.02 -13.12
C GLU A 285 16.55 -9.78 -14.01
N LEU A 286 15.92 -10.84 -13.48
CA LEU A 286 14.95 -11.63 -14.24
C LEU A 286 13.73 -10.80 -14.68
N PHE A 287 13.26 -9.90 -13.82
CA PHE A 287 12.18 -8.97 -14.18
C PHE A 287 12.60 -8.04 -15.32
N THR A 288 13.80 -7.46 -15.21
CA THR A 288 14.38 -6.54 -16.20
C THR A 288 14.49 -7.24 -17.53
N SER A 289 15.20 -8.37 -17.59
CA SER A 289 15.38 -9.18 -18.79
C SER A 289 14.05 -9.51 -19.48
N ARG A 290 13.03 -9.90 -18.71
CA ARG A 290 11.71 -10.27 -19.24
C ARG A 290 10.90 -9.09 -19.77
N PHE A 291 10.97 -7.93 -19.13
CA PHE A 291 10.10 -6.78 -19.45
C PHE A 291 10.83 -5.61 -20.11
N LYS A 292 12.15 -5.70 -20.36
CA LYS A 292 12.97 -4.64 -20.95
C LYS A 292 12.43 -4.13 -22.28
N GLU A 293 12.09 -5.03 -23.20
CA GLU A 293 11.45 -4.69 -24.48
C GLU A 293 10.17 -3.84 -24.29
N ARG A 294 9.34 -4.23 -23.32
CA ARG A 294 8.13 -3.47 -23.00
C ARG A 294 8.48 -2.10 -22.44
N ILE A 295 9.42 -2.00 -21.50
CA ILE A 295 9.85 -0.73 -20.90
C ILE A 295 10.41 0.20 -21.98
N LEU A 296 11.30 -0.30 -22.85
CA LEU A 296 11.86 0.45 -23.98
C LEU A 296 10.77 0.96 -24.91
N SER A 297 9.76 0.14 -25.25
CA SER A 297 8.64 0.60 -26.09
C SER A 297 7.84 1.77 -25.48
N MET A 298 7.87 1.92 -24.15
CA MET A 298 7.13 2.97 -23.44
C MET A 298 7.83 4.33 -23.46
N VAL A 299 9.05 4.46 -24.00
CA VAL A 299 9.64 5.79 -24.25
C VAL A 299 8.85 6.57 -25.32
N LEU A 300 8.03 5.87 -26.10
CA LEU A 300 7.06 6.41 -27.05
C LEU A 300 5.61 6.26 -26.55
N ASP A 301 5.41 6.24 -25.23
CA ASP A 301 4.06 6.22 -24.67
C ASP A 301 3.23 7.41 -25.18
N LYS A 302 1.92 7.20 -25.38
CA LYS A 302 1.01 8.23 -25.86
C LYS A 302 0.94 9.42 -24.91
N GLU A 303 1.13 9.19 -23.62
CA GLU A 303 1.20 10.26 -22.63
C GLU A 303 2.67 10.66 -22.37
N PRO A 304 3.05 11.92 -22.63
CA PRO A 304 4.43 12.40 -22.45
C PRO A 304 4.97 12.23 -21.03
N ASP A 305 4.11 12.35 -20.01
CA ASP A 305 4.47 12.17 -18.61
C ASP A 305 4.89 10.72 -18.32
N VAL A 306 4.26 9.73 -18.97
CA VAL A 306 4.65 8.33 -18.83
C VAL A 306 5.99 8.10 -19.52
N ALA A 307 6.15 8.59 -20.75
CA ALA A 307 7.40 8.48 -21.49
C ALA A 307 8.59 9.10 -20.72
N LEU A 308 8.38 10.27 -20.12
CA LEU A 308 9.38 10.94 -19.27
C LEU A 308 9.86 10.03 -18.13
N GLU A 309 8.91 9.48 -17.37
CA GLU A 309 9.22 8.64 -16.22
C GLU A 309 9.85 7.31 -16.63
N VAL A 310 9.51 6.79 -17.81
CA VAL A 310 10.14 5.60 -18.39
C VAL A 310 11.60 5.89 -18.74
N VAL A 311 11.91 7.04 -19.35
CA VAL A 311 13.30 7.45 -19.59
C VAL A 311 14.07 7.58 -18.27
N SER A 312 13.45 8.16 -17.23
CA SER A 312 14.05 8.21 -15.90
C SER A 312 14.26 6.82 -15.28
N LEU A 313 13.35 5.86 -15.49
CA LEU A 313 13.55 4.47 -15.08
C LEU A 313 14.72 3.81 -15.83
N LEU A 314 14.80 4.03 -17.14
CA LEU A 314 15.87 3.49 -17.97
C LEU A 314 17.25 4.04 -17.57
N LEU A 315 17.35 5.29 -17.09
CA LEU A 315 18.60 5.82 -16.51
C LEU A 315 19.03 5.05 -15.26
N LEU A 316 18.09 4.64 -14.42
CA LEU A 316 18.39 3.81 -13.26
C LEU A 316 18.86 2.41 -13.69
N ILE A 317 18.19 1.81 -14.67
CA ILE A 317 18.56 0.50 -15.24
C ILE A 317 19.96 0.57 -15.88
N GLN A 318 20.28 1.66 -16.59
CA GLN A 318 21.60 1.87 -17.20
C GLN A 318 22.74 1.85 -16.17
N SER A 319 22.46 2.25 -14.93
CA SER A 319 23.46 2.25 -13.85
C SER A 319 23.73 0.87 -13.22
N THR A 320 22.99 -0.16 -13.66
CA THR A 320 23.17 -1.55 -13.21
C THR A 320 24.17 -2.31 -14.09
N GLU A 321 24.63 -3.48 -13.66
CA GLU A 321 25.59 -4.30 -14.41
C GLU A 321 25.00 -4.78 -15.76
N GLU A 322 23.70 -5.04 -15.83
CA GLU A 322 22.97 -5.45 -17.04
C GLU A 322 22.40 -4.27 -17.84
N GLY A 323 23.07 -3.11 -17.80
CA GLY A 323 22.62 -1.87 -18.46
C GLY A 323 22.20 -2.02 -19.93
N LEU A 324 21.70 -0.94 -20.53
CA LEU A 324 21.17 -1.01 -21.89
C LEU A 324 22.30 -1.18 -22.91
N THR A 325 22.01 -1.89 -23.99
CA THR A 325 22.92 -2.02 -25.14
C THR A 325 22.85 -0.77 -26.02
N GLU A 326 23.84 -0.60 -26.91
CA GLU A 326 23.88 0.51 -27.88
C GLU A 326 22.63 0.55 -28.78
N ASP A 327 22.15 -0.62 -29.22
CA ASP A 327 20.93 -0.72 -30.03
C ASP A 327 19.70 -0.23 -29.24
N GLU A 328 19.65 -0.54 -27.95
CA GLU A 328 18.57 -0.12 -27.04
C GLU A 328 18.61 1.39 -26.77
N HIS A 329 19.81 2.00 -26.68
CA HIS A 329 19.93 3.46 -26.61
C HIS A 329 19.40 4.16 -27.86
N GLY A 330 19.44 3.50 -29.02
CA GLY A 330 18.86 3.98 -30.27
C GLY A 330 17.36 4.34 -30.17
N HIS A 331 16.62 3.74 -29.22
CA HIS A 331 15.23 4.09 -28.93
C HIS A 331 15.07 5.41 -28.17
N ILE A 332 16.11 5.83 -27.45
CA ILE A 332 16.09 6.97 -26.51
C ILE A 332 16.71 8.21 -27.15
N TYR A 333 17.81 8.07 -27.89
CA TYR A 333 18.53 9.20 -28.49
C TYR A 333 17.66 10.15 -29.32
N PRO A 334 16.69 9.70 -30.15
CA PRO A 334 15.84 10.63 -30.90
C PRO A 334 14.97 11.55 -30.03
N LEU A 335 14.73 11.18 -28.77
CA LEU A 335 13.85 11.92 -27.86
C LEU A 335 14.45 13.25 -27.40
N VAL A 336 15.75 13.50 -27.60
CA VAL A 336 16.35 14.82 -27.36
C VAL A 336 15.73 15.92 -28.24
N TYR A 337 15.08 15.53 -29.34
CA TYR A 337 14.32 16.41 -30.22
C TYR A 337 12.82 16.46 -29.90
N ALA A 338 12.37 15.80 -28.83
CA ALA A 338 10.96 15.79 -28.44
C ALA A 338 10.47 17.20 -28.08
N SER A 339 9.25 17.55 -28.51
CA SER A 339 8.64 18.84 -28.18
C SER A 339 8.39 19.01 -26.68
N HIS A 340 8.24 17.92 -25.94
CA HIS A 340 8.11 17.94 -24.50
C HIS A 340 9.48 18.14 -23.85
N ARG A 341 9.75 19.38 -23.36
CA ARG A 341 11.05 19.78 -22.81
C ARG A 341 11.58 18.83 -21.73
N GLY A 342 10.74 18.39 -20.81
CA GLY A 342 11.17 17.46 -19.75
C GLY A 342 11.69 16.15 -20.30
N LEU A 343 11.04 15.61 -21.34
CA LEU A 343 11.42 14.36 -22.00
C LEU A 343 12.73 14.53 -22.76
N ALA A 344 12.86 15.62 -23.52
CA ALA A 344 14.11 15.95 -24.22
C ALA A 344 15.30 16.11 -23.27
N CYS A 345 15.11 16.80 -22.14
CA CYS A 345 16.14 16.94 -21.11
C CYS A 345 16.49 15.58 -20.47
N ALA A 346 15.49 14.74 -20.16
CA ALA A 346 15.75 13.42 -19.58
C ALA A 346 16.51 12.51 -20.55
N ALA A 347 16.15 12.51 -21.83
CA ALA A 347 16.84 11.76 -22.87
C ALA A 347 18.28 12.26 -23.08
N GLY A 348 18.51 13.56 -22.91
CA GLY A 348 19.85 14.15 -22.99
C GLY A 348 20.84 13.62 -21.96
N ASN A 349 20.37 13.00 -20.85
CA ASN A 349 21.26 12.36 -19.87
C ASN A 349 21.82 11.00 -20.34
N PHE A 350 21.37 10.48 -21.48
CA PHE A 350 21.95 9.29 -22.13
C PHE A 350 23.07 9.63 -23.12
N LEU A 351 23.26 10.91 -23.44
CA LEU A 351 24.35 11.42 -24.28
C LEU A 351 25.47 11.98 -23.40
#